data_AF-A0A947E932-F1
#
_entry.id   AF-A0A947E932-F1
#
_cell.length_a   1.000
_cell.length_b   1.000
_cell.length_c   1.000
_cell.angle_alpha   90.00
_cell.angle_beta   90.00
_cell.angle_gamma   90.00
#
_symmetry.space_group_name_H-M   'P 1'
#
loop_
_entity.id
_entity.type
_entity.pdbx_description
1 polymer ?
#
loop_
_entity_poly.entity_id
_entity_poly.type
_entity_poly.pdbx_seq_one_letter_code
_entity_poly.pdbx_strand_id
1 'polypeptide(L)'
;MPDSLVPFNFQEWIDEHRHLLRPPVGAKQVFDASEDYVIIVVGGPNDRPDFHINQTEEFFFQLEGDMVLKVRQDDEIRDIPIRQGDVMLLPANTIHSPRRPAGTV
;
A
#
# COMPACT_ATOMS: atom_id res chain seq x y z
N MET A 1 2.80 16.65 23.40
CA MET A 1 3.61 15.46 23.06
C MET A 1 3.42 15.27 21.56
N PRO A 2 4.47 15.02 20.75
CA PRO A 2 4.24 14.67 19.36
C PRO A 2 3.33 13.43 19.32
N ASP A 3 2.35 13.42 18.41
CA ASP A 3 1.34 12.36 18.29
C ASP A 3 1.97 10.95 18.14
N SER A 4 3.24 10.88 17.75
CA SER A 4 4.02 9.66 17.55
C SER A 4 4.46 8.90 18.82
N LEU A 5 4.29 9.47 20.02
CA LEU A 5 4.72 8.81 21.28
C LEU A 5 3.63 7.96 21.96
N VAL A 6 2.43 7.88 21.38
CA VAL A 6 1.32 7.09 21.92
C VAL A 6 1.06 5.89 21.02
N PRO A 7 1.32 4.65 21.47
CA PRO A 7 0.98 3.47 20.68
C PRO A 7 -0.55 3.32 20.60
N PHE A 8 -1.03 2.77 19.49
CA PHE A 8 -2.44 2.44 19.28
C PHE A 8 -2.57 1.07 18.64
N ASN A 9 -3.77 0.47 18.73
CA ASN A 9 -4.06 -0.79 18.08
C ASN A 9 -4.26 -0.55 16.57
N PHE A 10 -3.40 -1.13 15.75
CA PHE A 10 -3.42 -0.87 14.31
C PHE A 10 -4.67 -1.46 13.63
N GLN A 11 -5.18 -2.60 14.10
CA GLN A 11 -6.39 -3.19 13.53
C GLN A 11 -7.62 -2.32 13.83
N GLU A 12 -7.74 -1.83 15.07
CA GLU A 12 -8.82 -0.89 15.44
C GLU A 12 -8.76 0.38 14.58
N TRP A 13 -7.57 0.94 14.37
CA TRP A 13 -7.39 2.08 13.47
C TRP A 13 -7.82 1.78 12.03
N ILE A 14 -7.46 0.60 11.50
CA ILE A 14 -7.89 0.18 10.15
C ILE A 14 -9.41 0.11 10.09
N ASP A 15 -10.06 -0.48 11.10
CA ASP A 15 -11.51 -0.63 11.14
C ASP A 15 -12.23 0.73 11.22
N GLU A 16 -11.71 1.66 12.02
CA GLU A 16 -12.20 3.04 12.10
C GLU A 16 -12.08 3.77 10.74
N HIS A 17 -10.97 3.57 10.02
CA HIS A 17 -10.68 4.25 8.77
C HIS A 17 -11.11 3.46 7.52
N ARG A 18 -11.71 2.28 7.68
CA ARG A 18 -12.08 1.36 6.59
C ARG A 18 -12.96 2.01 5.52
N HIS A 19 -13.75 3.00 5.91
CA HIS A 19 -14.59 3.78 5.00
C HIS A 19 -13.79 4.65 4.01
N LEU A 20 -12.54 5.00 4.33
CA LEU A 20 -11.60 5.72 3.48
C LEU A 20 -10.74 4.78 2.60
N LEU A 21 -10.59 3.51 3.01
CA LEU A 21 -9.78 2.50 2.30
C LEU A 21 -10.50 1.89 1.08
N ARG A 22 -11.42 2.65 0.49
CA ARG A 22 -12.20 2.27 -0.70
C ARG A 22 -12.48 3.53 -1.52
N PRO A 23 -12.91 3.39 -2.79
CA PRO A 23 -13.28 4.54 -3.60
C PRO A 23 -14.30 5.45 -2.89
N PRO A 24 -14.16 6.79 -3.04
CA PRO A 24 -13.23 7.48 -3.93
C PRO A 24 -11.83 7.77 -3.37
N VAL A 25 -11.56 7.43 -2.09
CA VAL A 25 -10.31 7.81 -1.41
C VAL A 25 -9.22 6.74 -1.60
N GLY A 26 -9.51 5.50 -1.21
CA GLY A 26 -8.67 4.32 -1.47
C GLY A 26 -7.41 4.16 -0.59
N ALA A 27 -6.94 5.22 0.07
CA ALA A 27 -5.76 5.17 0.92
C ALA A 27 -5.80 6.22 2.05
N LYS A 28 -5.13 5.93 3.18
CA LYS A 28 -4.95 6.89 4.27
C LYS A 28 -3.56 6.76 4.88
N GLN A 29 -2.88 7.90 5.02
CA GLN A 29 -1.63 8.00 5.77
C GLN A 29 -1.90 7.90 7.27
N VAL A 30 -1.09 7.08 7.95
CA VAL A 30 -1.24 6.75 9.37
C VAL A 30 -0.71 7.88 10.26
N PHE A 31 0.45 8.45 9.89
CA PHE A 31 1.10 9.54 10.62
C PHE A 31 1.28 10.74 9.68
N ASP A 32 0.29 11.64 9.65
CA ASP A 32 0.26 12.78 8.72
C ASP A 32 1.41 13.79 8.95
N ALA A 33 1.99 13.83 10.14
CA ALA A 33 3.08 14.74 10.51
C ALA A 33 4.51 14.14 10.34
N SER A 34 4.64 12.91 9.86
CA SER A 34 5.96 12.30 9.65
C SER A 34 6.60 12.82 8.35
N GLU A 35 7.82 13.35 8.45
CA GLU A 35 8.60 13.82 7.30
C GLU A 35 9.54 12.73 6.77
N ASP A 36 9.96 11.78 7.64
CA ASP A 36 10.91 10.73 7.29
C ASP A 36 10.25 9.47 6.72
N TYR A 37 9.08 9.09 7.26
CA TYR A 37 8.38 7.86 6.88
C TYR A 37 6.96 8.16 6.39
N VAL A 38 6.67 7.70 5.18
CA VAL A 38 5.32 7.71 4.64
C VAL A 38 4.70 6.32 4.86
N ILE A 39 3.97 6.18 5.96
CA ILE A 39 3.23 4.94 6.27
C ILE A 39 1.78 5.14 5.83
N ILE A 40 1.38 4.41 4.78
CA ILE A 40 0.05 4.48 4.20
C ILE A 40 -0.59 3.10 4.22
N VAL A 41 -1.87 3.06 4.59
CA VAL A 41 -2.74 1.90 4.38
C VAL A 41 -3.54 2.12 3.10
N VAL A 42 -3.54 1.13 2.20
CA VAL A 42 -4.17 1.23 0.89
C VAL A 42 -5.15 0.08 0.70
N GLY A 43 -6.43 0.39 0.60
CA GLY A 43 -7.44 -0.63 0.34
C GLY A 43 -7.84 -0.75 -1.13
N GLY A 44 -8.89 -1.54 -1.36
CA GLY A 44 -9.47 -1.75 -2.68
C GLY A 44 -11.01 -1.71 -2.68
N PRO A 45 -11.66 -1.66 -3.85
CA PRO A 45 -11.04 -1.90 -5.16
C PRO A 45 -10.31 -0.67 -5.70
N ASN A 46 -9.14 -0.91 -6.28
CA ASN A 46 -8.37 0.08 -7.04
C ASN A 46 -7.65 -0.63 -8.20
N ASP A 47 -8.15 -0.40 -9.41
CA ASP A 47 -7.53 -0.88 -10.64
C ASP A 47 -7.09 0.33 -11.46
N ARG A 48 -5.83 0.73 -11.27
CA ARG A 48 -5.28 1.93 -11.91
C ARG A 48 -4.31 1.52 -13.02
N PRO A 49 -4.46 1.99 -14.27
CA PRO A 49 -3.64 1.54 -15.39
C PRO A 49 -2.21 2.09 -15.37
N ASP A 50 -1.96 3.15 -14.60
CA ASP A 50 -0.67 3.85 -14.54
C ASP A 50 0.41 3.05 -13.81
N PHE A 51 1.65 3.27 -14.23
CA PHE A 51 2.83 2.79 -13.55
C PHE A 51 3.50 3.95 -12.81
N HIS A 52 3.92 3.70 -11.57
CA HIS A 52 4.74 4.61 -10.77
C HIS A 52 6.19 4.14 -10.69
N ILE A 53 7.06 5.11 -10.49
CA ILE A 53 8.46 4.93 -10.14
C ILE A 53 8.74 5.81 -8.93
N ASN A 54 9.34 5.23 -7.91
CA ASN A 54 9.75 5.94 -6.72
C ASN A 54 11.27 5.84 -6.56
N GLN A 55 11.91 6.91 -6.11
CA GLN A 55 13.38 6.96 -5.97
C GLN A 55 13.87 6.20 -4.73
N THR A 56 12.96 5.92 -3.80
CA THR A 56 13.21 5.12 -2.60
C THR A 56 12.64 3.73 -2.74
N GLU A 57 13.07 2.83 -1.86
CA GLU A 57 12.42 1.52 -1.70
C GLU A 57 11.00 1.70 -1.14
N GLU A 58 10.14 0.72 -1.42
CA GLU A 58 8.78 0.65 -0.88
C GLU A 58 8.56 -0.68 -0.17
N PHE A 59 8.18 -0.63 1.11
CA PHE A 59 7.81 -1.82 1.87
C PHE A 59 6.32 -2.09 1.76
N PHE A 60 5.97 -3.33 1.37
CA PHE A 60 4.62 -3.83 1.29
C PHE A 60 4.39 -4.87 2.38
N PHE A 61 3.28 -4.74 3.10
CA PHE A 61 2.72 -5.78 3.95
C PHE A 61 1.23 -5.87 3.65
N GLN A 62 0.80 -6.98 3.06
CA GLN A 62 -0.58 -7.19 2.65
C GLN A 62 -1.38 -7.77 3.83
N LEU A 63 -2.19 -6.95 4.48
CA LEU A 63 -2.85 -7.30 5.74
C LEU A 63 -4.13 -8.11 5.52
N GLU A 64 -4.93 -7.72 4.52
CA GLU A 64 -6.21 -8.35 4.22
C GLU A 64 -6.35 -8.59 2.72
N GLY A 65 -6.79 -9.79 2.33
CA GLY A 65 -7.01 -10.17 0.94
C GLY A 65 -5.72 -10.22 0.10
N ASP A 66 -5.88 -10.53 -1.19
CA ASP A 66 -4.78 -10.72 -2.13
C ASP A 66 -4.75 -9.60 -3.18
N MET A 67 -3.55 -9.21 -3.59
CA MET A 67 -3.34 -8.25 -4.67
C MET A 67 -2.30 -8.73 -5.68
N VAL A 68 -2.20 -8.01 -6.80
CA VAL A 68 -1.12 -8.22 -7.79
C VAL A 68 -0.38 -6.91 -7.99
N LEU A 69 0.95 -6.96 -7.93
CA LEU A 69 1.81 -5.88 -8.36
C LEU A 69 2.32 -6.18 -9.77
N LYS A 70 1.95 -5.36 -10.75
CA LYS A 70 2.55 -5.44 -12.09
C LYS A 70 3.88 -4.71 -12.07
N VAL A 71 4.97 -5.34 -12.49
CA VAL A 71 6.32 -4.75 -12.57
C VAL A 71 6.81 -4.78 -14.00
N ARG A 72 7.40 -3.68 -14.47
CA ARG A 72 8.02 -3.60 -15.79
C ARG A 72 9.54 -3.79 -15.67
N GLN A 73 10.08 -4.76 -16.39
CA GLN A 73 11.52 -5.05 -16.47
C GLN A 73 11.87 -5.44 -17.91
N ASP A 74 12.90 -4.81 -18.49
CA ASP A 74 13.46 -5.14 -19.81
C ASP A 74 12.38 -5.32 -20.91
N ASP A 75 11.48 -4.34 -21.02
CA ASP A 75 10.31 -4.29 -21.91
C ASP A 75 9.16 -5.29 -21.66
N GLU A 76 9.28 -6.15 -20.66
CA GLU A 76 8.22 -7.06 -20.23
C GLU A 76 7.45 -6.53 -19.01
N ILE A 77 6.16 -6.89 -18.92
CA ILE A 77 5.35 -6.69 -17.72
C ILE A 77 5.16 -8.05 -17.04
N ARG A 78 5.54 -8.13 -15.77
CA ARG A 78 5.41 -9.32 -14.92
C ARG A 78 4.39 -9.07 -13.83
N ASP A 79 3.58 -10.08 -13.55
CA ASP A 79 2.63 -10.06 -12.46
C ASP A 79 3.27 -10.71 -11.23
N ILE A 80 3.34 -9.97 -10.13
CA ILE A 80 3.83 -10.43 -8.83
C ILE A 80 2.63 -10.55 -7.89
N PRO A 81 2.12 -11.76 -7.63
CA PRO A 81 1.07 -11.97 -6.63
C PRO A 81 1.61 -11.66 -5.23
N ILE A 82 0.84 -10.91 -4.44
CA ILE A 82 1.12 -10.63 -3.03
C ILE A 82 -0.12 -11.05 -2.26
N ARG A 83 -0.02 -12.14 -1.51
CA ARG A 83 -1.14 -12.75 -0.78
C ARG A 83 -1.26 -12.16 0.62
N GLN A 84 -2.41 -12.34 1.23
CA GLN A 84 -2.62 -11.97 2.62
C GLN A 84 -1.51 -12.56 3.53
N GLY A 85 -0.87 -11.69 4.31
CA GLY A 85 0.24 -12.02 5.19
C GLY A 85 1.63 -11.90 4.56
N ASP A 86 1.72 -11.74 3.23
CA ASP A 86 3.00 -11.58 2.55
C ASP A 86 3.61 -10.21 2.84
N VAL A 87 4.94 -10.20 2.96
CA VAL A 87 5.76 -9.00 3.04
C VAL A 87 6.74 -8.98 1.87
N MET A 88 6.98 -7.80 1.31
CA MET A 88 7.91 -7.60 0.20
C MET A 88 8.57 -6.23 0.31
N LEU A 89 9.86 -6.15 0.02
CA LEU A 89 10.56 -4.89 -0.20
C LEU A 89 10.75 -4.70 -1.70
N LEU A 90 10.17 -3.65 -2.25
CA LEU A 90 10.33 -3.27 -3.64
C LEU A 90 11.56 -2.36 -3.77
N PRO A 91 12.55 -2.72 -4.62
CA PRO A 91 13.72 -1.89 -4.82
C PRO A 91 13.37 -0.51 -5.40
N ALA A 92 14.17 0.48 -5.03
CA ALA A 92 14.11 1.82 -5.61
C ALA A 92 14.16 1.80 -7.14
N ASN A 93 13.47 2.76 -7.75
CA ASN A 93 13.36 2.95 -9.20
C ASN A 93 12.70 1.78 -9.96
N THR A 94 12.04 0.85 -9.27
CA THR A 94 11.24 -0.19 -9.92
C THR A 94 9.97 0.42 -10.51
N ILE A 95 9.72 0.19 -11.81
CA ILE A 95 8.50 0.64 -12.48
C ILE A 95 7.39 -0.36 -12.18
N HIS A 96 6.36 0.06 -11.43
CA HIS A 96 5.34 -0.87 -10.92
C HIS A 96 3.90 -0.33 -11.03
N SER A 97 2.89 -1.16 -10.82
CA SER A 97 1.47 -0.79 -10.89
C SER A 97 0.61 -1.73 -10.04
N PRO A 98 0.15 -1.29 -8.85
CA PRO A 98 -0.65 -2.11 -7.93
C PRO A 98 -2.06 -2.33 -8.43
N ARG A 99 -2.57 -3.55 -8.26
CA ARG A 99 -3.93 -3.97 -8.61
C ARG A 99 -4.59 -4.57 -7.39
N ARG A 100 -5.54 -3.85 -6.81
CA ARG A 100 -6.19 -4.20 -5.55
C ARG A 100 -7.67 -4.51 -5.79
N PRO A 101 -8.11 -5.77 -5.68
CA PRO A 101 -9.53 -6.13 -5.68
C PRO A 101 -10.31 -5.52 -4.50
N ALA A 102 -11.63 -5.66 -4.48
CA ALA A 102 -12.44 -5.20 -3.35
C ALA A 102 -12.16 -6.01 -2.07
N GLY A 103 -12.17 -5.33 -0.93
CA GLY A 103 -12.00 -5.99 0.38
C GLY A 103 -10.55 -6.30 0.76
N THR A 104 -9.57 -5.73 0.05
CA THR A 104 -8.16 -5.80 0.43
C THR A 104 -7.75 -4.62 1.29
N VAL A 105 -6.74 -4.82 2.14
CA VAL A 105 -6.01 -3.80 2.90
C VAL A 105 -4.52 -4.11 2.86
#